data_AF-A0A251Y6B7-F1
#
_entry.id   AF-A0A251Y6B7-F1
#
_cell.length_a   1.000
_cell.length_b   1.000
_cell.length_c   1.000
_cell.angle_alpha   90.00
_cell.angle_beta   90.00
_cell.angle_gamma   90.00
#
_symmetry.space_group_name_H-M   'P 1'
#
loop_
_entity.id
_entity.type
_entity.pdbx_description
1 polymer ?
#
loop_
_entity_poly.entity_id
_entity_poly.type
_entity_poly.pdbx_seq_one_letter_code
_entity_poly.pdbx_strand_id
1 'polypeptide(L)'
;MTFRYAPEPEPAPPRERKTSNGVGLAALIVGVVSLIGSVVPLVNYASGFLAVVGIVLGIIGLLLRDRPKGRALGGLTVSVAALILSIVLAIAYTVGIAAIIGDAVEESRSSASPVPLPEPQGTGSPDDGATADDVTVSYELTGTVPTVSAAWSDRLGEVFSADEAADQPLPFTREVVLPGGSAFDDERLILVGTGGAEAGDVTCRILVDGAVVTEQTASGANARAACVVTAAEVRAAVG
;
A
#
# COMPACT_ATOMS: atom_id res chain seq x y z
N MET A 1 -1.68 7.15 97.40
CA MET A 1 -1.36 7.36 95.99
C MET A 1 -1.72 6.09 95.24
N THR A 2 -2.84 6.09 94.51
CA THR A 2 -3.30 4.93 93.73
C THR A 2 -2.75 5.07 92.31
N PHE A 3 -1.77 4.23 91.95
CA PHE A 3 -1.30 4.11 90.57
C PHE A 3 -2.41 3.47 89.73
N ARG A 4 -2.98 4.22 88.79
CA ARG A 4 -3.86 3.67 87.75
C ARG A 4 -2.99 2.99 86.70
N TYR A 5 -3.20 1.70 86.49
CA TYR A 5 -2.62 0.95 85.39
C TYR A 5 -3.16 1.52 84.07
N ALA A 6 -2.28 1.94 83.16
CA ALA A 6 -2.66 2.30 81.81
C ALA A 6 -2.97 1.02 81.03
N PRO A 7 -4.06 0.97 80.24
CA PRO A 7 -4.39 -0.22 79.45
C PRO A 7 -3.28 -0.51 78.44
N GLU A 8 -2.91 -1.79 78.34
CA GLU A 8 -1.87 -2.27 77.43
C GLU A 8 -2.31 -2.03 75.97
N PRO A 9 -1.42 -1.56 75.07
CA PRO A 9 -1.78 -1.32 73.68
C PRO A 9 -2.16 -2.63 72.99
N GLU A 10 -3.39 -2.69 72.50
CA GLU A 10 -3.96 -3.84 71.80
C GLU A 10 -3.13 -4.15 70.53
N PRO A 11 -2.87 -5.43 70.19
CA PRO A 11 -2.11 -5.78 69.00
C PRO A 11 -2.87 -5.33 67.75
N ALA A 12 -2.32 -4.35 67.02
CA ALA A 12 -2.90 -3.94 65.75
C ALA A 12 -2.87 -5.13 64.76
N PRO A 13 -3.98 -5.44 64.07
CA PRO A 13 -4.02 -6.55 63.12
C PRO A 13 -2.97 -6.33 62.01
N PRO A 14 -2.34 -7.41 61.51
CA PRO A 14 -1.34 -7.30 60.46
C PRO A 14 -1.95 -6.61 59.24
N ARG A 15 -1.39 -5.45 58.87
CA ARG A 15 -1.76 -4.75 57.64
C ARG A 15 -1.37 -5.63 56.46
N GLU A 16 -2.34 -6.32 55.87
CA GLU A 16 -2.18 -7.05 54.62
C GLU A 16 -1.76 -6.03 53.54
N ARG A 17 -0.45 -5.99 53.23
CA ARG A 17 0.04 -5.13 52.15
C ARG A 17 -0.43 -5.74 50.84
N LYS A 18 -1.53 -5.22 50.30
CA LYS A 18 -2.00 -5.56 48.96
C LYS A 18 -0.91 -5.23 47.95
N THR A 19 -0.14 -6.24 47.53
CA THR A 19 0.91 -6.05 46.52
C THR A 19 0.23 -5.78 45.18
N SER A 20 0.59 -4.70 44.51
CA SER A 20 0.04 -4.34 43.20
C SER A 20 0.94 -4.86 42.09
N ASN A 21 0.34 -5.37 41.00
CA ASN A 21 1.08 -5.78 39.80
C ASN A 21 1.04 -4.64 38.77
N GLY A 22 2.04 -3.76 38.79
CA GLY A 22 2.13 -2.62 37.87
C GLY A 22 2.29 -3.05 36.41
N VAL A 23 3.08 -4.09 36.15
CA VAL A 23 3.30 -4.65 34.80
C VAL A 23 2.01 -5.25 34.25
N GLY A 24 1.25 -5.98 35.07
CA GLY A 24 -0.06 -6.51 34.68
C GLY A 24 -1.11 -5.42 34.40
N LEU A 25 -1.03 -4.27 35.08
CA LEU A 25 -1.89 -3.12 34.77
C LEU A 25 -1.48 -2.45 33.46
N ALA A 26 -0.18 -2.29 33.21
CA ALA A 26 0.32 -1.75 31.94
C ALA A 26 -0.10 -2.64 30.76
N ALA A 27 0.05 -3.97 30.89
CA ALA A 27 -0.41 -4.93 29.89
C ALA A 27 -1.91 -4.79 29.58
N LEU A 28 -2.73 -4.58 30.62
CA LEU A 28 -4.16 -4.36 30.47
C LEU A 28 -4.48 -3.07 29.70
N ILE A 29 -3.84 -1.96 30.06
CA ILE A 29 -4.07 -0.67 29.39
C ILE A 29 -3.64 -0.76 27.92
N VAL A 30 -2.47 -1.31 27.64
CA VAL A 30 -1.97 -1.48 26.27
C VAL A 30 -2.89 -2.38 25.45
N GLY A 31 -3.36 -3.49 26.02
CA GLY A 31 -4.33 -4.37 25.34
C GLY A 31 -5.64 -3.67 25.00
N VAL A 32 -6.20 -2.89 25.93
CA VAL A 32 -7.44 -2.13 25.70
C VAL A 32 -7.25 -1.04 24.63
N VAL A 33 -6.15 -0.28 24.69
CA VAL A 33 -5.84 0.75 23.68
C VAL A 33 -5.68 0.11 22.30
N SER A 34 -5.05 -1.07 22.22
CA SER A 34 -4.94 -1.82 20.98
C SER A 34 -6.33 -2.22 20.46
N LEU A 35 -7.18 -2.79 21.32
CA LEU A 35 -8.54 -3.20 20.92
C LEU A 35 -9.38 -2.01 20.41
N ILE A 36 -9.22 -0.83 20.99
CA ILE A 36 -9.90 0.38 20.51
C ILE A 36 -9.29 0.85 19.18
N GLY A 37 -7.95 0.85 19.09
CA GLY A 37 -7.22 1.28 17.90
C GLY A 37 -7.41 0.37 16.67
N SER A 38 -7.83 -0.89 16.85
CA SER A 38 -8.01 -1.83 15.74
C SER A 38 -9.19 -1.50 14.84
N VAL A 39 -10.14 -0.69 15.30
CA VAL A 39 -11.36 -0.32 14.54
C VAL A 39 -11.05 0.64 13.39
N VAL A 40 -9.98 1.44 13.49
CA VAL A 40 -9.63 2.43 12.47
C VAL A 40 -8.56 1.86 11.53
N PRO A 41 -8.79 1.73 10.21
CA PRO A 41 -7.89 1.00 9.30
C PRO A 41 -6.42 1.44 9.34
N LEU A 42 -6.17 2.76 9.35
CA LEU A 42 -4.81 3.30 9.39
C LEU A 42 -4.12 3.06 10.76
N VAL A 43 -4.89 3.15 11.84
CA VAL A 43 -4.42 2.93 13.22
C VAL A 43 -4.33 1.44 13.54
N ASN A 44 -5.04 0.58 12.81
CA ASN A 44 -5.09 -0.86 13.04
C ASN A 44 -3.71 -1.51 12.89
N TYR A 45 -2.88 -1.05 11.93
CA TYR A 45 -1.51 -1.53 11.78
C TYR A 45 -0.63 -1.20 13.00
N ALA A 46 -0.73 0.03 13.52
CA ALA A 46 -0.04 0.41 14.75
C ALA A 46 -0.60 -0.34 15.97
N SER A 47 -1.92 -0.56 16.00
CA SER A 47 -2.60 -1.31 17.04
C SER A 47 -2.14 -2.78 17.09
N GLY A 48 -1.93 -3.43 15.96
CA GLY A 48 -1.36 -4.78 15.90
C GLY A 48 0.00 -4.86 16.60
N PHE A 49 0.86 -3.85 16.42
CA PHE A 49 2.14 -3.77 17.11
C PHE A 49 1.97 -3.56 18.63
N LEU A 50 1.07 -2.67 19.05
CA LEU A 50 0.75 -2.49 20.47
C LEU A 50 0.18 -3.75 21.10
N ALA A 51 -0.61 -4.55 20.36
CA ALA A 51 -1.15 -5.81 20.85
C ALA A 51 -0.01 -6.82 21.16
N VAL A 52 1.02 -6.89 20.31
CA VAL A 52 2.22 -7.70 20.58
C VAL A 52 2.93 -7.23 21.85
N VAL A 53 3.10 -5.93 22.03
CA VAL A 53 3.71 -5.35 23.26
C VAL A 53 2.86 -5.71 24.49
N GLY A 54 1.54 -5.62 24.39
CA GLY A 54 0.59 -6.00 25.43
C GLY A 54 0.70 -7.48 25.81
N ILE A 55 0.86 -8.37 24.84
CA ILE A 55 1.09 -9.81 25.06
C ILE A 55 2.38 -10.03 25.85
N VAL A 56 3.50 -9.41 25.43
CA VAL A 56 4.80 -9.57 26.11
C VAL A 56 4.71 -9.09 27.56
N LEU A 57 4.15 -7.90 27.79
CA LEU A 57 3.95 -7.37 29.14
C LEU A 57 3.02 -8.24 29.98
N GLY A 58 1.99 -8.83 29.36
CA GLY A 58 1.08 -9.78 29.99
C GLY A 58 1.80 -11.04 30.47
N ILE A 59 2.64 -11.63 29.62
CA ILE A 59 3.46 -12.81 29.96
C ILE A 59 4.42 -12.48 31.12
N ILE A 60 5.16 -11.37 31.02
CA ILE A 60 6.07 -10.93 32.08
C ILE A 60 5.29 -10.75 33.39
N GLY A 61 4.13 -10.07 33.35
CA GLY A 61 3.26 -9.86 34.51
C GLY A 61 2.75 -11.16 35.17
N LEU A 62 2.67 -12.27 34.42
CA LEU A 62 2.33 -13.60 34.93
C LEU A 62 3.52 -14.33 35.56
N LEU A 63 4.74 -14.06 35.09
CA LEU A 63 5.98 -14.66 35.59
C LEU A 63 6.46 -14.03 36.91
N LEU A 64 6.01 -12.81 37.25
CA LEU A 64 6.33 -12.16 38.53
C LEU A 64 5.72 -12.95 39.71
N ARG A 65 6.60 -13.43 40.62
CA ARG A 65 6.20 -14.10 41.88
C ARG A 65 5.62 -13.10 42.90
N ASP A 66 4.74 -13.61 43.76
CA ASP A 66 4.12 -12.88 44.89
C ASP A 66 3.28 -11.64 44.50
N ARG A 67 2.74 -11.65 43.26
CA ARG A 67 1.88 -10.59 42.73
C ARG A 67 0.55 -11.16 42.23
N PRO A 68 -0.55 -10.37 42.27
CA PRO A 68 -1.84 -10.80 41.76
C PRO A 68 -1.81 -10.96 40.23
N LYS A 69 -2.22 -12.14 39.75
CA LYS A 69 -2.14 -12.54 38.32
C LYS A 69 -3.35 -12.09 37.47
N GLY A 70 -4.47 -11.73 38.11
CA GLY A 70 -5.72 -11.45 37.38
C GLY A 70 -5.61 -10.34 36.33
N ARG A 71 -4.87 -9.26 36.62
CA ARG A 71 -4.67 -8.15 35.67
C ARG A 71 -3.74 -8.52 34.52
N ALA A 72 -2.69 -9.29 34.79
CA ALA A 72 -1.78 -9.77 33.75
C ALA A 72 -2.47 -10.77 32.82
N LEU A 73 -3.31 -11.65 33.36
CA LEU A 73 -4.16 -12.55 32.57
C LEU A 73 -5.15 -11.78 31.71
N GLY A 74 -5.84 -10.78 32.28
CA GLY A 74 -6.77 -9.93 31.53
C GLY A 74 -6.09 -9.12 30.42
N GLY A 75 -4.91 -8.55 30.68
CA GLY A 75 -4.15 -7.84 29.66
C GLY A 75 -3.69 -8.75 28.52
N LEU A 76 -3.26 -9.97 28.84
CA LEU A 76 -2.89 -10.97 27.84
C LEU A 76 -4.08 -11.39 26.98
N THR A 77 -5.23 -11.75 27.58
CA THR A 77 -6.40 -12.20 26.83
C THR A 77 -6.96 -11.10 25.92
N VAL A 78 -7.03 -9.86 26.43
CA VAL A 78 -7.47 -8.71 25.63
C VAL A 78 -6.49 -8.43 24.48
N SER A 79 -5.18 -8.50 24.72
CA SER A 79 -4.18 -8.25 23.68
C SER A 79 -4.21 -9.32 22.58
N VAL A 80 -4.40 -10.59 22.94
CA VAL A 80 -4.57 -11.68 21.96
C VAL A 80 -5.84 -11.48 21.13
N ALA A 81 -6.97 -11.15 21.78
CA ALA A 81 -8.21 -10.86 21.07
C ALA A 81 -8.07 -9.66 20.13
N ALA A 82 -7.39 -8.60 20.58
CA ALA A 82 -7.11 -7.42 19.76
C ALA A 82 -6.24 -7.75 18.54
N LEU A 83 -5.22 -8.60 18.70
CA LEU A 83 -4.36 -9.02 17.60
C LEU A 83 -5.14 -9.83 16.56
N ILE A 84 -5.97 -10.80 17.00
CA ILE A 84 -6.81 -11.59 16.10
C ILE A 84 -7.78 -10.67 15.34
N LEU A 85 -8.45 -9.77 16.06
CA LEU A 85 -9.39 -8.81 15.46
C LEU A 85 -8.68 -7.90 14.46
N SER A 86 -7.48 -7.44 14.78
CA SER A 86 -6.66 -6.60 13.90
C SER A 86 -6.33 -7.30 12.58
N ILE A 87 -5.94 -8.58 12.64
CA ILE A 87 -5.65 -9.38 11.44
C ILE A 87 -6.92 -9.57 10.60
N VAL A 88 -8.04 -9.93 11.23
CA VAL A 88 -9.32 -10.13 10.53
C VAL A 88 -9.76 -8.84 9.84
N LEU A 89 -9.70 -7.70 10.53
CA LEU A 89 -10.05 -6.40 9.96
C LEU A 89 -9.09 -5.97 8.85
N ALA A 90 -7.78 -6.24 8.99
CA ALA A 90 -6.82 -5.96 7.93
C ALA A 90 -7.17 -6.73 6.64
N ILE A 91 -7.45 -8.04 6.76
CA ILE A 91 -7.88 -8.87 5.63
C ILE A 91 -9.21 -8.34 5.07
N ALA A 92 -10.21 -8.11 5.92
CA ALA A 92 -11.52 -7.63 5.50
C ALA A 92 -11.45 -6.27 4.76
N TYR A 93 -10.63 -5.32 5.25
CA TYR A 93 -10.44 -4.04 4.58
C TYR A 93 -9.70 -4.19 3.25
N THR A 94 -8.65 -5.01 3.18
CA THR A 94 -7.93 -5.26 1.92
C THR A 94 -8.80 -5.94 0.88
N VAL A 95 -9.55 -6.98 1.25
CA VAL A 95 -10.49 -7.67 0.36
C VAL A 95 -11.66 -6.77 0.00
N GLY A 96 -12.18 -5.98 0.95
CA GLY A 96 -13.29 -5.05 0.70
C GLY A 96 -12.94 -3.97 -0.32
N ILE A 97 -11.75 -3.37 -0.22
CA ILE A 97 -11.27 -2.40 -1.22
C ILE A 97 -11.05 -3.09 -2.57
N ALA A 98 -10.44 -4.28 -2.59
CA ALA A 98 -10.23 -5.04 -3.82
C ALA A 98 -11.54 -5.45 -4.50
N ALA A 99 -12.58 -5.82 -3.73
CA ALA A 99 -13.89 -6.17 -4.25
C ALA A 99 -14.60 -4.96 -4.86
N ILE A 100 -14.54 -3.78 -4.22
CA ILE A 100 -15.13 -2.54 -4.77
C ILE A 100 -14.48 -2.17 -6.10
N ILE A 101 -13.15 -2.31 -6.20
CA ILE A 101 -12.42 -2.08 -7.46
C ILE A 101 -12.80 -3.14 -8.50
N GLY A 102 -12.87 -4.41 -8.10
CA GLY A 102 -13.26 -5.53 -8.97
C GLY A 102 -14.68 -5.38 -9.53
N ASP A 103 -15.65 -5.01 -8.70
CA ASP A 103 -17.05 -4.79 -9.11
C ASP A 103 -17.16 -3.59 -10.05
N ALA A 104 -16.40 -2.51 -9.85
CA ALA A 104 -16.37 -1.38 -10.78
C ALA A 104 -15.79 -1.78 -12.16
N VAL A 105 -14.78 -2.65 -12.17
CA VAL A 105 -14.20 -3.20 -13.41
C VAL A 105 -15.17 -4.18 -14.07
N GLU A 106 -15.84 -5.03 -13.29
CA GLU A 106 -16.79 -6.03 -13.81
C GLU A 106 -18.11 -5.40 -14.27
N GLU A 107 -18.58 -4.31 -13.67
CA GLU A 107 -19.72 -3.52 -14.13
C GLU A 107 -19.40 -2.76 -15.42
N SER A 108 -18.14 -2.32 -15.57
CA SER A 108 -17.63 -1.81 -16.85
C SER A 108 -17.60 -2.90 -17.92
N ARG A 109 -17.19 -4.13 -17.56
CA ARG A 109 -17.22 -5.31 -18.45
C ARG A 109 -18.61 -5.84 -18.73
N SER A 110 -19.58 -5.70 -17.83
CA SER A 110 -20.97 -6.12 -18.06
C SER A 110 -21.77 -5.07 -18.85
N SER A 111 -21.39 -3.80 -18.72
CA SER A 111 -21.90 -2.73 -19.60
C SER A 111 -21.31 -2.83 -21.01
N ALA A 112 -20.12 -3.43 -21.16
CA ALA A 112 -19.67 -3.99 -22.42
C ALA A 112 -20.40 -5.32 -22.69
N SER A 113 -21.55 -5.28 -23.37
CA SER A 113 -22.29 -6.50 -23.74
C SER A 113 -21.37 -7.59 -24.30
N PRO A 114 -21.53 -8.87 -23.92
CA PRO A 114 -20.76 -9.94 -24.52
C PRO A 114 -21.06 -9.97 -26.02
N VAL A 115 -20.02 -9.74 -26.83
CA VAL A 115 -20.08 -9.97 -28.28
C VAL A 115 -20.46 -11.45 -28.47
N PRO A 116 -21.60 -11.76 -29.13
CA PRO A 116 -21.99 -13.15 -29.36
C PRO A 116 -20.88 -13.89 -30.12
N LEU A 117 -20.45 -15.04 -29.59
CA LEU A 117 -19.59 -15.97 -30.32
C LEU A 117 -20.29 -16.37 -31.63
N PRO A 118 -19.64 -16.31 -32.80
CA PRO A 118 -20.28 -16.70 -34.05
C PRO A 118 -20.59 -18.20 -34.04
N GLU A 119 -21.84 -18.55 -34.35
CA GLU A 119 -22.22 -19.92 -34.70
C GLU A 119 -21.45 -20.38 -35.96
N PRO A 120 -21.06 -21.67 -36.07
CA PRO A 120 -20.22 -22.13 -37.15
C PRO A 120 -21.07 -22.33 -38.41
N GLN A 121 -21.12 -21.34 -39.29
CA GLN A 121 -21.65 -21.52 -40.65
C GLN A 121 -20.76 -20.86 -41.71
N GLY A 122 -20.01 -21.72 -42.39
CA GLY A 122 -19.99 -21.81 -43.86
C GLY A 122 -19.64 -20.56 -44.66
N THR A 123 -18.37 -20.52 -45.10
CA THR A 123 -17.90 -20.03 -46.41
C THR A 123 -18.49 -18.71 -46.92
N GLY A 124 -17.80 -17.63 -46.57
CA GLY A 124 -17.80 -16.37 -47.31
C GLY A 124 -16.78 -15.45 -46.66
N SER A 125 -15.56 -15.40 -47.21
CA SER A 125 -14.57 -14.41 -46.78
C SER A 125 -15.09 -12.99 -47.05
N PRO A 126 -14.99 -12.09 -46.06
CA PRO A 126 -14.59 -10.72 -46.31
C PRO A 126 -13.11 -10.61 -45.96
N ASP A 127 -12.33 -10.36 -46.99
CA ASP A 127 -11.00 -9.78 -46.86
C ASP A 127 -11.12 -8.36 -46.25
N ASP A 128 -9.97 -7.84 -45.82
CA ASP A 128 -9.71 -6.54 -45.18
C ASP A 128 -9.83 -6.51 -43.64
N GLY A 129 -8.91 -7.26 -43.03
CA GLY A 129 -8.30 -6.78 -41.80
C GLY A 129 -7.60 -5.45 -42.06
N ALA A 130 -8.06 -4.39 -41.38
CA ALA A 130 -7.11 -3.39 -40.93
C ALA A 130 -6.21 -4.10 -39.92
N THR A 131 -5.01 -4.47 -40.36
CA THR A 131 -3.88 -4.53 -39.44
C THR A 131 -3.86 -3.16 -38.79
N ALA A 132 -4.32 -3.06 -37.53
CA ALA A 132 -4.02 -1.87 -36.77
C ALA A 132 -2.49 -1.80 -36.74
N ASP A 133 -1.93 -0.77 -37.35
CA ASP A 133 -0.49 -0.65 -37.46
C ASP A 133 0.10 -0.52 -36.05
N ASP A 134 1.28 -1.10 -35.87
CA ASP A 134 2.03 -0.95 -34.64
C ASP A 134 2.34 0.54 -34.42
N VAL A 135 2.13 1.02 -33.19
CA VAL A 135 2.34 2.43 -32.85
C VAL A 135 3.70 2.59 -32.17
N THR A 136 4.53 3.50 -32.68
CA THR A 136 5.83 3.79 -32.06
C THR A 136 5.68 4.89 -31.01
N VAL A 137 6.04 4.58 -29.77
CA VAL A 137 6.03 5.53 -28.65
C VAL A 137 7.45 5.91 -28.29
N SER A 138 7.70 7.20 -28.21
CA SER A 138 8.97 7.75 -27.74
C SER A 138 8.83 8.28 -26.32
N TYR A 139 9.62 7.74 -25.40
CA TYR A 139 9.85 8.28 -24.07
C TYR A 139 11.04 9.24 -24.11
N GLU A 140 10.86 10.46 -23.62
CA GLU A 140 11.91 11.46 -23.53
C GLU A 140 11.99 12.02 -22.11
N LEU A 141 13.20 12.05 -21.56
CA LEU A 141 13.54 12.79 -20.36
C LEU A 141 14.51 13.91 -20.74
N THR A 142 14.16 15.14 -20.35
CA THR A 142 15.01 16.33 -20.48
C THR A 142 15.14 17.02 -19.13
N GLY A 143 16.04 18.00 -19.01
CA GLY A 143 16.18 18.75 -17.77
C GLY A 143 17.57 19.34 -17.58
N THR A 144 17.79 19.96 -16.43
CA THR A 144 19.06 20.61 -16.07
C THR A 144 19.93 19.80 -15.11
N VAL A 145 19.41 18.70 -14.54
CA VAL A 145 20.20 17.78 -13.72
C VAL A 145 21.26 17.06 -14.57
N PRO A 146 22.45 16.75 -14.02
CA PRO A 146 23.53 16.15 -14.80
C PRO A 146 23.23 14.71 -15.25
N THR A 147 22.55 13.94 -14.40
CA THR A 147 22.10 12.57 -14.69
C THR A 147 20.69 12.32 -14.15
N VAL A 148 20.01 11.35 -14.75
CA VAL A 148 18.67 10.90 -14.36
C VAL A 148 18.67 9.38 -14.16
N SER A 149 17.88 8.92 -13.19
CA SER A 149 17.41 7.54 -13.14
C SER A 149 16.08 7.47 -13.88
N ALA A 150 16.07 6.75 -14.99
CA ALA A 150 14.91 6.55 -15.86
C ALA A 150 14.26 5.20 -15.57
N ALA A 151 12.93 5.17 -15.52
CA ALA A 151 12.14 3.93 -15.55
C ALA A 151 10.98 4.09 -16.53
N TRP A 152 10.77 3.10 -17.41
CA TRP A 152 9.77 3.16 -18.47
C TRP A 152 9.11 1.80 -18.70
N SER A 153 7.97 1.79 -19.38
CA SER A 153 7.27 0.56 -19.79
C SER A 153 7.87 0.03 -21.10
N ASP A 154 8.47 -1.16 -21.09
CA ASP A 154 9.24 -1.71 -22.22
C ASP A 154 8.40 -2.60 -23.15
N ARG A 155 7.63 -3.54 -22.57
CA ARG A 155 6.86 -4.53 -23.34
C ARG A 155 5.40 -4.54 -22.96
N LEU A 156 4.55 -4.42 -23.98
CA LEU A 156 3.10 -4.60 -23.92
C LEU A 156 2.81 -5.94 -24.61
N GLY A 157 2.52 -6.94 -23.80
CA GLY A 157 2.36 -8.34 -24.16
C GLY A 157 1.67 -9.07 -23.01
N GLU A 158 1.87 -10.38 -22.82
CA GLU A 158 1.19 -11.11 -21.74
C GLU A 158 1.61 -10.66 -20.32
N VAL A 159 2.75 -9.95 -20.19
CA VAL A 159 3.21 -9.33 -18.95
C VAL A 159 3.71 -7.92 -19.22
N PHE A 160 3.03 -6.93 -18.66
CA PHE A 160 3.50 -5.55 -18.61
C PHE A 160 4.79 -5.47 -17.79
N SER A 161 5.93 -5.18 -18.43
CA SER A 161 7.22 -5.04 -17.76
C SER A 161 7.72 -3.59 -17.76
N ALA A 162 8.35 -3.19 -16.67
CA ALA A 162 9.05 -1.92 -16.54
C ALA A 162 10.55 -2.15 -16.54
N ASP A 163 11.26 -1.40 -17.37
CA ASP A 163 12.72 -1.37 -17.44
C ASP A 163 13.25 -0.10 -16.77
N GLU A 164 14.50 -0.17 -16.33
CA GLU A 164 15.15 0.95 -15.64
C GLU A 164 16.61 1.14 -16.08
N ALA A 165 17.06 2.40 -16.05
CA ALA A 165 18.44 2.77 -16.28
C ALA A 165 18.84 3.90 -15.32
N ALA A 166 19.89 3.65 -14.53
CA ALA A 166 20.46 4.63 -13.62
C ALA A 166 21.54 5.49 -14.29
N ASP A 167 21.82 6.65 -13.71
CA ASP A 167 22.94 7.55 -14.07
C ASP A 167 23.02 7.90 -15.56
N GLN A 168 21.86 8.05 -16.22
CA GLN A 168 21.80 8.37 -17.64
C GLN A 168 21.99 9.87 -17.87
N PRO A 169 22.76 10.29 -18.90
CA PRO A 169 22.83 11.68 -19.28
C PRO A 169 21.50 12.15 -19.87
N LEU A 170 21.19 13.44 -19.71
CA LEU A 170 20.08 14.10 -20.40
C LEU A 170 20.58 14.76 -21.71
N PRO A 171 19.77 14.77 -22.80
CA PRO A 171 18.46 14.13 -22.92
C PRO A 171 18.56 12.61 -23.03
N PHE A 172 17.63 11.90 -22.39
CA PHE A 172 17.48 10.46 -22.49
C PHE A 172 16.24 10.14 -23.32
N THR A 173 16.38 9.25 -24.31
CA THR A 173 15.27 8.85 -25.19
C THR A 173 15.19 7.34 -25.33
N ARG A 174 13.98 6.79 -25.34
CA ARG A 174 13.69 5.38 -25.61
C ARG A 174 12.47 5.24 -26.50
N GLU A 175 12.55 4.35 -27.47
CA GLU A 175 11.41 3.99 -28.32
C GLU A 175 10.90 2.61 -27.92
N VAL A 176 9.58 2.48 -27.83
CA VAL A 176 8.89 1.21 -27.62
C VAL A 176 7.78 1.08 -28.65
N VAL A 177 7.53 -0.15 -29.07
CA VAL A 177 6.50 -0.46 -30.06
C VAL A 177 5.28 -1.02 -29.35
N LEU A 178 4.17 -0.29 -29.45
CA LEU A 178 2.85 -0.74 -29.07
C LEU A 178 2.32 -1.65 -30.18
N PRO A 179 2.08 -2.94 -29.91
CA PRO A 179 1.39 -3.79 -30.88
C PRO A 179 0.02 -3.21 -31.22
N GLY A 180 -0.32 -3.30 -32.49
CA GLY A 180 -1.62 -2.91 -33.01
C GLY A 180 -2.80 -3.64 -32.36
N GLY A 181 -3.98 -3.03 -32.48
CA GLY A 181 -5.26 -3.59 -32.03
C GLY A 181 -5.68 -3.12 -30.64
N SER A 182 -6.90 -3.45 -30.23
CA SER A 182 -7.50 -2.95 -28.99
C SER A 182 -7.16 -3.78 -27.74
N ALA A 183 -6.36 -4.85 -27.89
CA ALA A 183 -6.07 -5.78 -26.81
C ALA A 183 -5.36 -5.14 -25.60
N PHE A 184 -4.68 -4.00 -25.83
CA PHE A 184 -3.89 -3.30 -24.82
C PHE A 184 -4.46 -1.93 -24.45
N ASP A 185 -5.68 -1.59 -24.89
CA ASP A 185 -6.26 -0.24 -24.70
C ASP A 185 -6.31 0.20 -23.23
N ASP A 186 -6.52 -0.74 -22.32
CA ASP A 186 -6.56 -0.52 -20.86
C ASP A 186 -5.15 -0.44 -20.22
N GLU A 187 -4.09 -0.80 -20.96
CA GLU A 187 -2.72 -0.74 -20.44
C GLU A 187 -2.20 0.70 -20.38
N ARG A 188 -1.41 0.99 -19.34
CA ARG A 188 -0.92 2.34 -19.04
C ARG A 188 0.57 2.40 -19.26
N LEU A 189 1.01 3.20 -20.24
CA LEU A 189 2.42 3.49 -20.46
C LEU A 189 2.89 4.52 -19.42
N ILE A 190 4.00 4.22 -18.75
CA ILE A 190 4.55 5.04 -17.67
C ILE A 190 6.00 5.38 -18.01
N LEU A 191 6.35 6.66 -17.83
CA LEU A 191 7.73 7.15 -17.86
C LEU A 191 8.01 7.93 -16.58
N VAL A 192 9.07 7.57 -15.87
CA VAL A 192 9.54 8.26 -14.67
C VAL A 192 10.99 8.66 -14.84
N GLY A 193 11.29 9.93 -14.59
CA GLY A 193 12.66 10.44 -14.46
C GLY A 193 12.87 10.97 -13.05
N THR A 194 13.93 10.50 -12.38
CA THR A 194 14.35 10.99 -11.06
C THR A 194 15.75 11.57 -11.14
N GLY A 195 15.88 12.87 -10.87
CA GLY A 195 17.17 13.56 -10.78
C GLY A 195 17.92 13.23 -9.48
N GLY A 196 19.21 13.53 -9.47
CA GLY A 196 20.06 13.34 -8.29
C GLY A 196 19.79 14.35 -7.16
N ALA A 197 20.65 14.31 -6.13
CA ALA A 197 20.55 15.19 -4.97
C ALA A 197 20.77 16.68 -5.29
N GLU A 198 21.34 17.00 -6.45
CA GLU A 198 21.53 18.37 -6.90
C GLU A 198 20.20 19.00 -7.30
N ALA A 199 20.07 20.30 -7.03
CA ALA A 199 18.89 21.05 -7.45
C ALA A 199 18.93 21.26 -8.97
N GLY A 200 17.89 20.81 -9.65
CA GLY A 200 17.67 21.05 -11.07
C GLY A 200 16.23 20.72 -11.43
N ASP A 201 15.95 20.64 -12.71
CA ASP A 201 14.66 20.20 -13.24
C ASP A 201 14.81 18.90 -14.04
N VAL A 202 13.71 18.14 -14.06
CA VAL A 202 13.51 16.97 -14.89
C VAL A 202 12.13 17.12 -15.53
N THR A 203 12.07 16.99 -16.84
CA THR A 203 10.86 16.99 -17.64
C THR A 203 10.71 15.62 -18.29
N CYS A 204 9.57 14.97 -18.10
CA CYS A 204 9.20 13.79 -18.87
C CYS A 204 8.27 14.16 -20.01
N ARG A 205 8.40 13.45 -21.13
CA ARG A 205 7.50 13.50 -22.28
C ARG A 205 7.25 12.10 -22.80
N ILE A 206 6.00 11.82 -23.16
CA ILE A 206 5.64 10.65 -23.97
C ILE A 206 5.11 11.19 -25.29
N LEU A 207 5.75 10.78 -26.39
CA LEU A 207 5.46 11.21 -27.73
C LEU A 207 5.03 10.03 -28.60
N VAL A 208 4.21 10.32 -29.61
CA VAL A 208 3.75 9.38 -30.61
C VAL A 208 3.90 10.07 -31.96
N ASP A 209 4.61 9.45 -32.90
CA ASP A 209 4.95 10.06 -34.21
C ASP A 209 5.55 11.48 -34.10
N GLY A 210 6.31 11.74 -33.02
CA GLY A 210 6.92 13.03 -32.73
C GLY A 210 5.98 14.09 -32.13
N ALA A 211 4.69 13.79 -31.96
CA ALA A 211 3.73 14.65 -31.25
C ALA A 211 3.73 14.33 -29.75
N VAL A 212 3.82 15.36 -28.91
CA VAL A 212 3.78 15.20 -27.44
C VAL A 212 2.35 14.89 -26.99
N VAL A 213 2.15 13.70 -26.44
CA VAL A 213 0.86 13.26 -25.87
C VAL A 213 0.73 13.71 -24.41
N THR A 214 1.82 13.61 -23.65
CA THR A 214 1.88 14.13 -22.28
C THR A 214 3.25 14.68 -21.96
N GLU A 215 3.27 15.71 -21.10
CA GLU A 215 4.49 16.34 -20.58
C GLU A 215 4.28 16.70 -19.11
N GLN A 216 5.27 16.42 -18.26
CA GLN A 216 5.29 16.90 -16.89
C GLN A 216 6.71 17.31 -16.49
N THR A 217 6.82 18.37 -15.68
CA THR A 217 8.10 18.87 -15.18
C THR A 217 8.11 18.93 -13.66
N ALA A 218 9.22 18.52 -13.07
CA ALA A 218 9.50 18.67 -11.65
C ALA A 218 10.83 19.42 -11.46
N SER A 219 10.96 20.16 -10.36
CA SER A 219 12.18 20.91 -10.03
C SER A 219 12.52 20.79 -8.55
N GLY A 220 13.81 20.91 -8.23
CA GLY A 220 14.35 20.82 -6.88
C GLY A 220 15.39 19.70 -6.74
N ALA A 221 15.88 19.52 -5.52
CA ALA A 221 16.75 18.39 -5.20
C ALA A 221 15.95 17.09 -5.28
N ASN A 222 16.48 16.08 -5.99
CA ASN A 222 15.78 14.82 -6.28
C ASN A 222 14.47 15.04 -7.05
N ALA A 223 14.44 16.01 -7.97
CA ALA A 223 13.29 16.29 -8.81
C ALA A 223 12.80 15.01 -9.51
N ARG A 224 11.49 14.72 -9.40
CA ARG A 224 10.89 13.52 -9.97
C ARG A 224 9.71 13.87 -10.85
N ALA A 225 9.85 13.67 -12.15
CA ALA A 225 8.77 13.82 -13.12
C ALA A 225 8.23 12.45 -13.51
N ALA A 226 6.89 12.33 -13.60
CA ALA A 226 6.22 11.11 -13.99
C ALA A 226 5.12 11.43 -15.02
N CYS A 227 5.16 10.73 -16.14
CA CYS A 227 4.23 10.84 -17.24
C CYS A 227 3.50 9.51 -17.37
N VAL A 228 2.18 9.57 -17.53
CA VAL A 228 1.35 8.38 -17.68
C VAL A 228 0.29 8.63 -18.74
N VAL A 229 0.15 7.70 -19.68
CA VAL A 229 -0.89 7.69 -20.72
C VAL A 229 -1.44 6.28 -20.88
N THR A 230 -2.66 6.12 -21.35
CA THR A 230 -3.19 4.81 -21.76
C THR A 230 -2.80 4.49 -23.20
N ALA A 231 -2.75 3.21 -23.56
CA ALA A 231 -2.53 2.82 -24.94
C ALA A 231 -3.68 3.31 -25.85
N ALA A 232 -4.90 3.43 -25.33
CA ALA A 232 -6.02 4.06 -26.02
C ALA A 232 -5.75 5.54 -26.35
N GLU A 233 -5.22 6.32 -25.41
CA GLU A 233 -4.83 7.72 -25.62
C GLU A 233 -3.71 7.85 -26.66
N VAL A 234 -2.73 6.94 -26.63
CA VAL A 234 -1.65 6.88 -27.61
C VAL A 234 -2.19 6.61 -29.01
N ARG A 235 -3.09 5.63 -29.18
CA ARG A 235 -3.68 5.33 -30.49
C ARG A 235 -4.57 6.46 -31.00
N ALA A 236 -5.34 7.10 -30.10
CA ALA A 236 -6.14 8.27 -30.45
C ALA A 236 -5.29 9.46 -30.92
N ALA A 237 -4.00 9.51 -30.58
CA ALA A 237 -3.08 10.54 -31.05
C ALA A 237 -2.59 10.31 -32.50
N VAL A 238 -2.69 9.07 -33.03
CA VAL A 238 -2.25 8.70 -34.38
C VAL A 238 -3.33 8.95 -35.44
N GLY A 239 -4.62 8.79 -35.10
CA GLY A 239 -5.75 9.07 -35.98
C GLY A 239 -6.86 8.02 -35.94
#